data_AF-F7RR49-F1
#
_entry.id   AF-F7RR49-F1
#
_cell.length_a   1.000
_cell.length_b   1.000
_cell.length_c   1.000
_cell.angle_alpha   90.00
_cell.angle_beta   90.00
_cell.angle_gamma   90.00
#
_symmetry.space_group_name_H-M   'P 1'
#
loop_
_entity.id
_entity.type
_entity.pdbx_description
1 polymer ?
#
loop_
_entity_poly.entity_id
_entity_poly.type
_entity_poly.pdbx_seq_one_letter_code
_entity_poly.pdbx_strand_id
1 'polypeptide(L)' 'MELIALGRVEKLTARHGEVLQLRPKAANSKALTQSIDEDGNLKMTNPRGFYLKTAFTAMILNKVFG' A
#
# COMPACT_ATOMS: atom_id res chain seq x y z
N MET A 1 4.13 -1.88 -7.27
CA MET A 1 4.97 -0.70 -7.52
C MET A 1 4.61 0.00 -8.82
N GLU A 2 4.33 -0.74 -9.90
CA GLU A 2 3.89 -0.19 -11.18
C GLU A 2 2.76 0.85 -11.08
N LEU A 3 1.66 0.54 -10.38
CA LEU A 3 0.57 1.51 -10.20
C LEU A 3 0.99 2.80 -9.47
N ILE A 4 2.01 2.76 -8.61
CA ILE A 4 2.54 3.98 -7.98
C ILE A 4 3.36 4.76 -8.99
N ALA A 5 4.25 4.08 -9.72
CA ALA A 5 5.14 4.69 -10.71
C ALA A 5 4.38 5.33 -11.87
N LEU A 6 3.24 4.74 -12.27
CA LEU A 6 2.36 5.26 -13.32
C LEU A 6 1.34 6.29 -12.81
N GLY A 7 1.49 6.78 -11.58
CA GLY A 7 0.58 7.78 -10.99
C GLY A 7 -0.85 7.29 -10.70
N ARG A 8 -1.07 5.97 -10.72
CA ARG A 8 -2.35 5.28 -10.49
C ARG A 8 -2.56 4.88 -9.04
N VAL A 9 -2.05 5.66 -8.09
CA VAL A 9 -2.04 5.34 -6.66
C VAL A 9 -3.45 5.12 -6.11
N GLU A 10 -4.45 5.85 -6.60
CA GLU A 10 -5.84 5.76 -6.13
C GLU A 10 -6.53 4.45 -6.56
N LYS A 11 -6.07 3.81 -7.65
CA LYS A 11 -6.58 2.50 -8.10
C LYS A 11 -6.13 1.35 -7.19
N LEU A 12 -5.16 1.59 -6.31
CA LEU A 12 -4.71 0.60 -5.34
C LEU A 12 -5.77 0.35 -4.26
N THR A 13 -6.06 -0.92 -4.04
CA THR A 13 -6.94 -1.42 -2.98
C THR A 13 -6.23 -2.47 -2.14
N ALA A 14 -6.76 -2.77 -0.95
CA ALA A 14 -6.23 -3.81 -0.06
C ALA A 14 -6.23 -5.23 -0.67
N ARG A 15 -6.94 -5.44 -1.79
CA ARG A 15 -7.00 -6.73 -2.49
C ARG A 15 -5.74 -7.01 -3.33
N HIS A 16 -5.01 -5.97 -3.74
CA HIS A 16 -3.81 -6.10 -4.54
C HIS A 16 -2.67 -6.77 -3.76
N GLY A 17 -1.90 -7.60 -4.47
CA GLY A 17 -0.73 -8.32 -3.96
C GLY A 17 -1.09 -9.63 -3.25
N GLU A 18 -0.25 -10.64 -3.39
CA GLU A 18 -0.49 -11.97 -2.81
C GLU A 18 -0.13 -12.02 -1.32
N VAL A 19 1.06 -11.54 -0.97
CA VAL A 19 1.62 -11.55 0.40
C VAL A 19 1.85 -10.15 0.98
N LEU A 20 1.98 -9.13 0.13
CA LEU A 20 2.26 -7.75 0.49
C LEU A 20 1.16 -6.84 -0.08
N GLN A 21 0.65 -5.90 0.71
CA GLN A 21 -0.40 -4.96 0.29
C GLN A 21 -0.07 -3.52 0.69
N LEU A 22 -0.73 -2.57 0.02
CA LEU A 22 -0.72 -1.15 0.37
C LEU A 22 -2.02 -0.77 1.07
N ARG A 23 -1.92 -0.06 2.19
CA ARG A 23 -3.05 0.43 2.99
C ARG A 23 -2.79 1.87 3.46
N PRO A 24 -3.83 2.65 3.81
CA PRO A 24 -3.64 3.95 4.44
C PRO A 24 -2.73 3.83 5.67
N LYS A 25 -1.70 4.69 5.75
CA LYS A 25 -0.76 4.75 6.88
C LYS A 25 -0.62 6.19 7.34
N ALA A 26 -1.59 6.64 8.10
CA ALA A 26 -1.69 8.01 8.59
C ALA A 26 -2.32 8.04 9.98
N ALA A 27 -2.15 9.17 10.68
CA ALA A 27 -2.82 9.41 11.96
C ALA A 27 -4.36 9.43 11.82
N ASN A 28 -4.87 9.91 10.68
CA ASN A 28 -6.29 9.96 10.36
C ASN A 28 -6.50 10.08 8.83
N SER A 29 -7.75 10.01 8.38
CA SER A 29 -8.13 10.11 6.96
C SER A 29 -7.98 11.51 6.35
N LYS A 30 -7.70 12.55 7.16
CA LYS A 30 -7.45 13.91 6.69
C LYS A 30 -5.98 14.18 6.40
N ALA A 31 -5.07 13.28 6.82
CA ALA A 31 -3.66 13.45 6.53
C ALA A 31 -3.39 13.23 5.04
N LEU A 32 -2.52 14.08 4.48
CA LEU A 32 -2.17 14.08 3.07
C LEU A 32 -0.65 14.05 2.88
N THR A 33 -0.22 13.52 1.75
CA THR A 33 1.16 13.54 1.27
C THR A 33 1.18 13.74 -0.24
N GLN A 34 2.33 14.14 -0.78
CA GLN A 34 2.51 14.33 -2.21
C GLN A 34 2.59 12.98 -2.94
N SER A 35 2.02 12.95 -4.14
CA SER A 35 2.08 11.85 -5.09
C SER A 35 2.16 12.41 -6.50
N ILE A 36 2.48 11.55 -7.45
CA ILE A 36 2.45 11.86 -8.88
C ILE A 36 1.15 11.27 -9.45
N ASP A 37 0.45 12.03 -10.29
CA ASP A 37 -0.72 11.55 -11.03
C ASP A 37 -0.36 10.97 -12.41
N GLU A 38 -1.35 10.48 -13.15
CA GLU A 38 -1.13 9.82 -14.45
C GLU A 38 -0.51 10.76 -15.50
N ASP A 39 -0.63 12.08 -15.32
CA ASP A 39 -0.09 13.11 -16.21
C ASP A 39 1.30 13.61 -15.77
N GLY A 40 1.82 13.10 -14.65
CA GLY A 40 3.12 13.49 -14.10
C GLY A 40 3.07 14.70 -13.16
N ASN A 41 1.89 15.21 -12.83
CA ASN A 41 1.75 16.37 -11.94
C ASN A 41 1.79 15.95 -10.46
N LEU A 42 2.14 16.91 -9.61
CA LEU A 42 2.03 16.74 -8.16
C LEU A 42 0.56 16.79 -7.73
N LYS A 43 0.14 15.76 -6.99
CA LYS A 43 -1.21 15.65 -6.40
C LYS A 43 -1.12 15.27 -4.93
N MET A 44 -2.02 15.81 -4.11
CA MET A 44 -2.17 15.39 -2.71
C MET A 44 -3.07 14.15 -2.59
N THR A 45 -2.60 13.13 -1.86
CA THR A 45 -3.34 11.89 -1.59
C THR A 45 -3.16 11.46 -0.13
N ASN A 46 -3.98 10.54 0.36
CA ASN A 46 -3.71 9.91 1.66
C ASN A 46 -2.39 9.10 1.63
N PRO A 47 -1.54 9.21 2.66
CA PRO A 47 -0.35 8.39 2.79
C PRO A 47 -0.69 6.90 2.82
N ARG A 48 0.11 6.10 2.12
CA ARG A 48 -0.03 4.64 2.09
C ARG A 48 1.27 3.98 2.53
N GLY A 49 1.15 2.87 3.25
CA GLY A 49 2.28 2.07 3.70
C GLY A 49 2.16 0.62 3.25
N PHE A 50 3.29 -0.07 3.19
CA PHE A 50 3.34 -1.50 2.93
C PHE A 50 3.03 -2.30 4.19
N TYR A 51 2.23 -3.35 4.03
CA TYR A 51 1.84 -4.27 5.08
C TYR A 51 1.93 -5.70 4.58
N LEU A 52 2.53 -6.58 5.37
CA LEU A 52 2.44 -8.02 5.15
C LEU A 52 1.02 -8.49 5.45
N LYS A 53 0.47 -9.34 4.60
CA LYS A 53 -0.82 -10.00 4.85
C LYS A 53 -0.65 -11.03 5.97
N THR A 54 -1.71 -11.19 6.76
CA THR A 54 -1.73 -12.12 7.91
C THR A 54 -1.39 -13.55 7.52
N ALA A 55 -1.87 -14.01 6.35
CA ALA A 55 -1.54 -15.34 5.82
C ALA A 55 -0.02 -15.53 5.64
N PHE A 56 0.68 -14.51 5.17
CA PHE A 56 2.13 -14.57 4.99
C PHE A 56 2.87 -14.65 6.32
N THR A 57 2.52 -13.81 7.30
CA THR A 57 3.12 -13.89 8.64
C THR A 57 2.78 -15.19 9.35
N ALA A 58 1.58 -15.75 9.14
CA ALA A 58 1.20 -17.05 9.69
C ALA A 58 2.07 -18.18 9.13
N MET A 59 2.36 -18.17 7.82
CA MET A 59 3.29 -19.14 7.22
C MET A 59 4.69 -19.05 7.84
N ILE A 60 5.19 -17.84 8.10
CA ILE A 60 6.50 -17.65 8.76
C ILE A 60 6.48 -18.25 10.16
N LEU A 61 5.46 -17.93 10.97
CA LEU A 61 5.34 -18.45 12.33
C LEU A 61 5.23 -19.99 12.32
N ASN A 62 4.43 -20.56 11.43
CA ASN A 62 4.30 -22.01 11.29
C ASN A 62 5.61 -22.68 10.89
N LYS A 63 6.43 -22.04 10.04
CA LYS A 63 7.74 -22.57 9.66
C LYS A 63 8.73 -22.62 10.83
N VAL A 64 8.62 -21.69 11.78
CA VAL A 64 9.57 -21.56 12.90
C VAL A 64 9.12 -22.36 14.13
N PHE A 65 7.81 -22.44 14.37
CA PHE A 65 7.25 -22.98 15.61
C PHE A 65 6.24 -24.12 15.43
N GLY A 66 5.84 -24.44 14.20
CA GLY A 66 4.97 -25.57 13.87
C GLY A 66 5.78 -26.80 13.48
#